data_AF-A0A9X1JJM9-F1
#
_entry.id   AF-A0A9X1JJM9-F1
#
_cell.length_a   1.000
_cell.length_b   1.000
_cell.length_c   1.000
_cell.angle_alpha   90.00
_cell.angle_beta   90.00
_cell.angle_gamma   90.00
#
_symmetry.space_group_name_H-M   'P 1'
#
loop_
_entity.id
_entity.type
_entity.pdbx_description
1 polymer ?
#
loop_
_entity_poly.entity_id
_entity_poly.type
_entity_poly.pdbx_seq_one_letter_code
_entity_poly.pdbx_strand_id
1 'polypeptide(L)'
;MARFWLKALAVASCAALPACGAEAVGEPAQSAATGTGVAPLSEDWTLVWEDEFEGTSLDYLKWVPEESCWGGGNNERQCYTDRAENIAVEDGFLYLKARKETFTGPDRPPEIAENPNPQVTREYTSGKIRTRGLHSWKYGRFEVRAKVPAGQGMWPAVWMMPETGEYGGWPLSGEIDILEAVNLGAECDECEGTLGENRHVSALHFGDTSPANAFVSQKSPLPDLSLPSDGFHVYAVEWGEGLIRFLINDRVHFTVPREEWFTASPLAAGNANAPFDKPFYIMANLAVGGKWPEESNELGLDEDTLPNQFVIDWIRVYQCKEDRDTGRACMN
;
A
#
# COMPACT_ATOMS: atom_id res chain seq x y z
N MET A 1 -20.52 -49.27 73.09
CA MET A 1 -20.08 -50.55 73.68
C MET A 1 -19.22 -51.29 72.66
N ALA A 2 -18.08 -51.83 73.11
CA ALA A 2 -17.21 -52.88 72.49
C ALA A 2 -16.91 -52.80 70.98
N ARG A 3 -15.70 -52.39 70.56
CA ARG A 3 -14.48 -53.22 70.35
C ARG A 3 -14.70 -54.50 69.51
N PHE A 4 -14.07 -54.63 68.33
CA PHE A 4 -12.79 -55.36 68.13
C PHE A 4 -12.46 -55.55 66.64
N TRP A 5 -11.15 -55.58 66.39
CA TRP A 5 -10.42 -55.74 65.14
C TRP A 5 -10.25 -57.24 64.76
N LEU A 6 -9.92 -57.56 63.48
CA LEU A 6 -8.63 -58.12 63.03
C LEU A 6 -8.70 -58.86 61.66
N LYS A 7 -7.62 -58.66 60.88
CA LYS A 7 -6.91 -59.59 59.94
C LYS A 7 -7.51 -59.86 58.54
N ALA A 8 -6.75 -60.09 57.46
CA ALA A 8 -5.40 -59.80 56.92
C ALA A 8 -5.12 -60.84 55.81
N LEU A 9 -4.17 -60.52 54.89
CA LEU A 9 -3.57 -61.31 53.77
C LEU A 9 -4.36 -61.29 52.43
N ALA A 10 -3.88 -60.69 51.32
CA ALA A 10 -2.65 -60.91 50.50
C ALA A 10 -2.68 -62.31 49.82
N VAL A 11 -2.48 -62.53 48.51
CA VAL A 11 -1.48 -62.04 47.52
C VAL A 11 -1.98 -62.42 46.10
N ALA A 12 -1.66 -61.64 45.06
CA ALA A 12 -0.96 -62.07 43.82
C ALA A 12 -1.26 -61.18 42.61
N SER A 13 -0.18 -60.71 42.01
CA SER A 13 -0.04 -59.79 40.88
C SER A 13 -0.20 -60.49 39.53
N CYS A 14 -0.75 -59.80 38.52
CA CYS A 14 -0.20 -59.84 37.16
C CYS A 14 -0.56 -58.57 36.39
N ALA A 15 0.45 -57.92 35.83
CA ALA A 15 0.39 -56.68 35.07
C ALA A 15 -0.08 -56.89 33.63
N ALA A 16 -0.80 -55.92 33.07
CA ALA A 16 -0.73 -55.52 31.66
C ALA A 16 -1.32 -54.11 31.48
N LEU A 17 -0.62 -53.31 30.68
CA LEU A 17 -0.77 -51.86 30.44
C LEU A 17 -2.05 -51.47 29.66
N PRO A 18 -2.46 -50.19 29.70
CA PRO A 18 -3.70 -49.71 29.09
C PRO A 18 -3.50 -49.34 27.61
N ALA A 19 -4.41 -49.80 26.75
CA ALA A 19 -4.52 -49.35 25.36
C ALA A 19 -5.70 -48.37 25.22
N CYS A 20 -5.34 -47.12 24.91
CA CYS A 20 -6.03 -46.20 24.01
C CYS A 20 -7.56 -46.01 24.18
N GLY A 21 -7.95 -45.07 25.04
CA GLY A 21 -9.19 -44.33 24.88
C GLY A 21 -8.90 -43.04 24.12
N ALA A 22 -9.39 -42.92 22.89
CA ALA A 22 -9.34 -41.68 22.13
C ALA A 22 -10.43 -40.74 22.65
N GLU A 23 -10.04 -39.71 23.40
CA GLU A 23 -10.87 -38.54 23.63
C GLU A 23 -10.95 -37.75 22.32
N ALA A 24 -12.18 -37.51 21.85
CA ALA A 24 -12.44 -36.61 20.73
C ALA A 24 -12.07 -35.19 21.17
N VAL A 25 -10.87 -34.75 20.78
CA VAL A 25 -10.46 -33.35 20.87
C VAL A 25 -11.29 -32.59 19.84
N GLY A 26 -12.19 -31.73 20.33
CA GLY A 26 -12.94 -30.82 19.47
C GLY A 26 -11.98 -29.95 18.66
N GLU A 27 -12.23 -29.88 17.36
CA GLU A 27 -11.53 -28.97 16.45
C GLU A 27 -11.58 -27.54 17.00
N PRO A 28 -10.48 -26.77 16.94
CA PRO A 28 -10.55 -25.35 17.25
C PRO A 28 -11.45 -24.69 16.20
N ALA A 29 -12.44 -23.94 16.68
CA ALA A 29 -13.32 -23.14 15.85
C ALA A 29 -12.49 -22.30 14.89
N GLN A 30 -12.68 -22.53 13.59
CA GLN A 30 -12.16 -21.66 12.54
C GLN A 30 -12.61 -20.24 12.86
N SER A 31 -11.62 -19.37 13.09
CA SER A 31 -11.82 -17.92 13.13
C SER A 31 -12.48 -17.52 11.81
N ALA A 32 -13.73 -17.09 11.88
CA ALA A 32 -14.44 -16.57 10.73
C ALA A 32 -13.73 -15.30 10.27
N ALA A 33 -13.04 -15.39 9.12
CA ALA A 33 -12.55 -14.23 8.40
C ALA A 33 -13.74 -13.28 8.19
N THR A 34 -13.69 -12.11 8.82
CA THR A 34 -14.58 -11.00 8.48
C THR A 34 -14.35 -10.69 7.02
N GLY A 35 -15.34 -11.04 6.17
CA GLY A 35 -15.25 -10.91 4.73
C GLY A 35 -14.79 -9.52 4.33
N THR A 36 -13.75 -9.45 3.52
CA THR A 36 -13.05 -8.24 3.05
C THR A 36 -13.93 -7.31 2.19
N GLY A 37 -15.23 -7.60 2.04
CA GLY A 37 -16.12 -6.86 1.14
C GLY A 37 -15.76 -6.99 -0.35
N VAL A 38 -14.75 -7.80 -0.68
CA VAL A 38 -14.17 -7.99 -2.01
C VAL A 38 -14.76 -9.25 -2.62
N ALA A 39 -15.33 -9.12 -3.81
CA ALA A 39 -15.77 -10.23 -4.64
C ALA A 39 -14.55 -11.03 -5.13
N PRO A 40 -14.66 -12.36 -5.26
CA PRO A 40 -13.61 -13.14 -5.91
C PRO A 40 -13.33 -12.59 -7.32
N LEU A 41 -12.05 -12.43 -7.65
CA LEU A 41 -11.64 -12.04 -9.00
C LEU A 41 -12.12 -13.08 -10.02
N SER A 42 -12.43 -12.62 -11.24
CA SER A 42 -12.71 -13.52 -12.38
C SER A 42 -11.59 -14.54 -12.55
N GLU A 43 -11.94 -15.76 -12.98
CA GLU A 43 -10.98 -16.81 -13.35
C GLU A 43 -10.05 -16.40 -14.50
N ASP A 44 -10.36 -15.30 -15.20
CA ASP A 44 -9.52 -14.72 -16.25
C ASP A 44 -8.27 -14.01 -15.69
N TRP A 45 -8.31 -13.57 -14.42
CA TRP A 45 -7.15 -12.97 -13.75
C TRP A 45 -6.25 -14.05 -13.17
N THR A 46 -4.96 -14.01 -13.50
CA THR A 46 -3.93 -14.90 -12.93
C THR A 46 -3.01 -14.12 -12.01
N LEU A 47 -2.89 -14.54 -10.76
CA LEU A 47 -1.90 -14.00 -9.82
C LEU A 47 -0.48 -14.27 -10.36
N VAL A 48 0.34 -13.22 -10.52
CA VAL A 48 1.71 -13.32 -11.04
C VAL A 48 2.79 -12.90 -10.05
N TRP A 49 2.41 -12.14 -9.02
CA TRP A 49 3.32 -11.72 -7.95
C TRP A 49 2.50 -11.30 -6.73
N GLU A 50 3.04 -11.55 -5.53
CA GLU A 50 2.44 -11.13 -4.28
C GLU A 50 3.48 -10.89 -3.19
N ASP A 51 3.11 -10.06 -2.23
CA ASP A 51 3.69 -10.10 -0.90
C ASP A 51 2.59 -10.05 0.16
N GLU A 52 2.57 -11.10 1.00
CA GLU A 52 1.63 -11.29 2.11
C GLU A 52 2.25 -10.87 3.45
N PHE A 53 3.51 -10.42 3.45
CA PHE A 53 4.21 -9.90 4.65
C PHE A 53 4.22 -10.87 5.86
N GLU A 54 4.15 -12.18 5.62
CA GLU A 54 4.20 -13.26 6.64
C GLU A 54 5.58 -13.45 7.29
N GLY A 55 6.59 -12.70 6.85
CA GLY A 55 7.95 -12.76 7.37
C GLY A 55 8.12 -12.05 8.72
N THR A 56 9.38 -11.91 9.15
CA THR A 56 9.77 -11.11 10.35
C THR A 56 10.57 -9.86 9.98
N SER A 57 10.73 -9.59 8.69
CA SER A 57 11.48 -8.47 8.13
C SER A 57 11.05 -8.25 6.68
N LEU A 58 11.38 -7.09 6.12
CA LEU A 58 11.15 -6.80 4.71
C LEU A 58 11.86 -7.84 3.82
N ASP A 59 11.18 -8.35 2.79
CA ASP A 59 11.80 -9.20 1.79
C ASP A 59 12.54 -8.33 0.76
N TYR A 60 13.86 -8.23 0.91
CA TYR A 60 14.72 -7.45 0.01
C TYR A 60 14.86 -8.04 -1.40
N LEU A 61 14.32 -9.24 -1.68
CA LEU A 61 14.17 -9.76 -3.04
C LEU A 61 12.91 -9.23 -3.74
N LYS A 62 12.01 -8.62 -2.98
CA LYS A 62 10.78 -7.99 -3.46
C LYS A 62 10.83 -6.47 -3.38
N TRP A 63 11.51 -5.93 -2.36
CA TRP A 63 11.47 -4.51 -2.03
C TRP A 63 12.84 -3.87 -1.86
N VAL A 64 12.95 -2.66 -2.37
CA VAL A 64 14.06 -1.73 -2.14
C VAL A 64 13.53 -0.56 -1.31
N PRO A 65 13.97 -0.39 -0.06
CA PRO A 65 13.70 0.81 0.71
C PRO A 65 14.26 2.06 0.03
N GLU A 66 13.57 3.20 0.18
CA GLU A 66 14.15 4.49 -0.14
C GLU A 66 14.84 5.07 1.10
N GLU A 67 16.09 5.51 0.94
CA GLU A 67 16.84 6.25 1.96
C GLU A 67 17.14 7.65 1.42
N SER A 68 16.36 8.65 1.84
CA SER A 68 16.56 10.05 1.44
C SER A 68 15.77 11.05 2.29
N CYS A 69 16.21 12.30 2.31
CA CYS A 69 15.59 13.44 3.00
C CYS A 69 15.07 14.52 2.02
N TRP A 70 14.76 14.10 0.79
CA TRP A 70 14.63 14.97 -0.38
C TRP A 70 13.39 15.87 -0.33
N GLY A 71 12.31 15.39 0.29
CA GLY A 71 11.01 16.03 0.28
C GLY A 71 10.17 15.73 -0.96
N GLY A 72 10.58 14.75 -1.79
CA GLY A 72 9.77 14.18 -2.89
C GLY A 72 9.47 15.11 -4.08
N GLY A 73 10.01 16.34 -4.08
CA GLY A 73 9.52 17.42 -4.96
C GLY A 73 8.24 18.11 -4.46
N ASN A 74 7.68 17.64 -3.35
CA ASN A 74 6.42 18.10 -2.76
C ASN A 74 6.59 18.84 -1.43
N ASN A 75 7.81 19.23 -1.07
CA ASN A 75 8.14 19.86 0.22
C ASN A 75 7.82 18.98 1.45
N GLU A 76 7.86 17.66 1.31
CA GLU A 76 7.64 16.74 2.42
C GLU A 76 8.74 16.88 3.48
N ARG A 77 8.42 16.57 4.75
CA ARG A 77 9.27 16.91 5.91
C ARG A 77 10.12 15.74 6.43
N GLN A 78 9.87 14.51 5.99
CA GLN A 78 10.55 13.32 6.49
C GLN A 78 11.89 13.02 5.81
N CYS A 79 12.75 12.28 6.51
CA CYS A 79 13.71 11.38 5.91
C CYS A 79 13.12 9.96 5.84
N TYR A 80 13.09 9.35 4.65
CA TYR A 80 12.84 7.92 4.53
C TYR A 80 14.06 7.12 4.97
N THR A 81 13.86 6.05 5.75
CA THR A 81 14.95 5.18 6.24
C THR A 81 14.56 3.70 6.19
N ASP A 82 15.56 2.81 6.10
CA ASP A 82 15.41 1.35 6.20
C ASP A 82 15.53 0.82 7.65
N ARG A 83 15.24 1.68 8.65
CA ARG A 83 15.30 1.26 10.05
C ARG A 83 14.01 0.55 10.45
N ALA A 84 14.10 -0.39 11.38
CA ALA A 84 12.95 -1.09 11.96
C ALA A 84 11.93 -0.13 12.61
N GLU A 85 12.39 1.05 13.04
CA GLU A 85 11.57 2.15 13.53
C GLU A 85 10.64 2.75 12.47
N ASN A 86 10.95 2.59 11.19
CA ASN A 86 10.23 3.17 10.06
C ASN A 86 9.64 2.11 9.11
N ILE A 87 10.26 0.95 8.99
CA ILE A 87 9.80 -0.18 8.17
C ILE A 87 9.85 -1.45 9.02
N ALA A 88 8.70 -2.03 9.31
CA ALA A 88 8.60 -3.28 10.06
C ALA A 88 7.67 -4.26 9.35
N VAL A 89 8.00 -5.55 9.41
CA VAL A 89 7.11 -6.63 9.00
C VAL A 89 6.89 -7.51 10.22
N GLU A 90 5.65 -7.56 10.70
CA GLU A 90 5.24 -8.30 11.89
C GLU A 90 3.76 -8.70 11.80
N ASP A 91 3.43 -9.88 12.31
CA ASP A 91 2.06 -10.41 12.37
C ASP A 91 1.29 -10.45 11.03
N GLY A 92 1.99 -10.67 9.91
CA GLY A 92 1.39 -10.71 8.56
C GLY A 92 1.15 -9.32 7.95
N PHE A 93 1.73 -8.26 8.52
CA PHE A 93 1.57 -6.91 8.01
C PHE A 93 2.91 -6.22 7.80
N LEU A 94 2.96 -5.38 6.78
CA LEU A 94 3.94 -4.32 6.64
C LEU A 94 3.45 -3.06 7.34
N TYR A 95 4.35 -2.43 8.09
CA TYR A 95 4.14 -1.15 8.75
C TYR A 95 5.14 -0.13 8.22
N LEU A 96 4.63 0.95 7.63
CA LEU A 96 5.40 2.15 7.31
C LEU A 96 5.11 3.19 8.38
N LYS A 97 6.08 3.42 9.26
CA LYS A 97 5.93 4.15 10.53
C LYS A 97 6.57 5.53 10.43
N ALA A 98 5.78 6.58 10.64
CA ALA A 98 6.21 7.97 10.70
C ALA A 98 6.49 8.38 12.15
N ARG A 99 7.59 9.09 12.39
CA ARG A 99 8.01 9.52 13.73
C ARG A 99 8.56 10.94 13.72
N LYS A 100 8.33 11.67 14.80
CA LYS A 100 9.04 12.91 15.11
C LYS A 100 10.39 12.57 15.75
N GLU A 101 11.45 12.69 14.99
CA GLU A 101 12.83 12.51 15.46
C GLU A 101 13.80 13.27 14.55
N THR A 102 14.77 13.96 15.14
CA THR A 102 15.84 14.62 14.38
C THR A 102 16.74 13.55 13.74
N PHE A 103 16.81 13.55 12.41
CA PHE A 103 17.59 12.59 11.63
C PHE A 103 18.37 13.29 10.53
N THR A 104 19.63 12.87 10.34
CA THR A 104 20.48 13.33 9.23
C THR A 104 20.71 12.18 8.27
N GLY A 105 20.33 12.39 7.01
CA GLY A 105 20.47 11.40 5.95
C GLY A 105 20.80 12.02 4.60
N PRO A 106 20.99 11.20 3.56
CA PRO A 106 21.24 11.68 2.20
C PRO A 106 20.12 12.62 1.74
N ASP A 107 20.47 13.71 1.06
CA ASP A 107 19.49 14.66 0.53
C ASP A 107 18.58 13.97 -0.48
N ARG A 108 19.18 13.31 -1.49
CA ARG A 108 18.42 12.71 -2.60
C ARG A 108 18.46 11.20 -2.60
N PRO A 109 17.45 10.52 -3.18
CA PRO A 109 17.56 9.10 -3.44
C PRO A 109 18.65 8.86 -4.50
N PRO A 110 19.36 7.71 -4.46
CA PRO A 110 20.60 7.49 -5.20
C PRO A 110 20.45 7.64 -6.72
N GLU A 111 19.23 7.47 -7.24
CA GLU A 111 18.98 7.48 -8.67
C GLU A 111 18.95 8.88 -9.28
N ILE A 112 18.88 9.94 -8.46
CA ILE A 112 18.92 11.35 -8.88
C ILE A 112 19.89 12.21 -8.05
N ALA A 113 20.72 11.56 -7.23
CA ALA A 113 21.67 12.23 -6.35
C ALA A 113 22.94 12.68 -7.08
N GLU A 114 23.53 13.76 -6.57
CA GLU A 114 24.91 14.14 -6.90
C GLU A 114 25.91 13.20 -6.21
N ASN A 115 27.18 13.21 -6.66
CA ASN A 115 28.25 12.44 -6.04
C ASN A 115 29.40 13.36 -5.57
N PRO A 116 29.63 13.52 -4.25
CA PRO A 116 28.94 12.84 -3.15
C PRO A 116 27.52 13.39 -2.91
N ASN A 117 26.63 12.54 -2.39
CA ASN A 117 25.27 12.93 -2.01
C ASN A 117 25.33 13.80 -0.74
N PRO A 118 24.85 15.06 -0.76
CA PRO A 118 24.81 15.91 0.42
C PRO A 118 23.99 15.27 1.55
N GLN A 119 24.27 15.65 2.80
CA GLN A 119 23.50 15.20 3.96
C GLN A 119 22.60 16.35 4.44
N VAL A 120 21.35 16.04 4.77
CA VAL A 120 20.35 17.00 5.25
C VAL A 120 19.73 16.49 6.54
N THR A 121 19.51 17.40 7.49
CA THR A 121 18.80 17.12 8.74
C THR A 121 17.32 17.48 8.61
N ARG A 122 16.45 16.56 9.02
CA ARG A 122 15.00 16.73 9.14
C ARG A 122 14.56 16.38 10.56
N GLU A 123 13.35 16.80 10.92
CA GLU A 123 12.74 16.54 12.24
C GLU A 123 11.78 15.35 12.24
N TYR A 124 11.67 14.66 11.12
CA TYR A 124 10.76 13.54 10.93
C TYR A 124 11.43 12.41 10.16
N THR A 125 11.02 11.19 10.44
CA THR A 125 11.40 10.00 9.69
C THR A 125 10.17 9.21 9.27
N SER A 126 10.28 8.44 8.19
CA SER A 126 9.21 7.53 7.76
C SER A 126 9.75 6.38 6.90
N GLY A 127 8.85 5.51 6.44
CA GLY A 127 9.15 4.38 5.56
C GLY A 127 8.64 4.59 4.13
N LYS A 128 9.43 4.15 3.15
CA LYS A 128 9.06 4.03 1.74
C LYS A 128 9.74 2.81 1.13
N ILE A 129 8.98 1.98 0.42
CA ILE A 129 9.47 0.77 -0.24
C ILE A 129 9.06 0.77 -1.71
N ARG A 130 9.91 0.19 -2.56
CA ARG A 130 9.75 0.22 -4.03
C ARG A 130 10.12 -1.14 -4.61
N THR A 131 9.42 -1.62 -5.63
CA THR A 131 9.84 -2.81 -6.40
C THR A 131 10.82 -2.48 -7.52
N ARG A 132 11.26 -1.21 -7.63
CA ARG A 132 12.14 -0.70 -8.68
C ARG A 132 13.42 -1.53 -8.83
N GLY A 133 13.74 -1.92 -10.06
CA GLY A 133 14.90 -2.77 -10.35
C GLY A 133 14.77 -4.23 -9.93
N LEU A 134 13.65 -4.62 -9.30
CA LEU A 134 13.34 -5.99 -8.91
C LEU A 134 12.16 -6.53 -9.73
N HIS A 135 11.03 -5.83 -9.71
CA HIS A 135 9.80 -6.22 -10.38
C HIS A 135 9.06 -5.01 -10.95
N SER A 136 8.63 -5.12 -12.20
CA SER A 136 7.78 -4.15 -12.87
C SER A 136 6.85 -4.86 -13.86
N TRP A 137 5.69 -4.26 -14.12
CA TRP A 137 4.65 -4.86 -14.94
C TRP A 137 4.08 -3.84 -15.91
N LYS A 138 3.71 -4.30 -17.10
CA LYS A 138 2.87 -3.55 -18.03
C LYS A 138 1.51 -4.24 -18.07
N TYR A 139 0.47 -3.48 -17.77
CA TYR A 139 -0.91 -3.94 -17.66
C TYR A 139 -1.12 -5.02 -16.59
N GLY A 140 -2.33 -5.04 -16.06
CA GLY A 140 -2.70 -5.94 -14.98
C GLY A 140 -3.74 -5.36 -14.05
N ARG A 141 -4.03 -6.12 -13.01
CA ARG A 141 -4.74 -5.64 -11.83
C ARG A 141 -3.79 -5.64 -10.65
N PHE A 142 -3.71 -4.51 -9.97
CA PHE A 142 -2.81 -4.29 -8.84
C PHE A 142 -3.69 -3.99 -7.66
N GLU A 143 -3.59 -4.81 -6.63
CA GLU A 143 -4.43 -4.72 -5.44
C GLU A 143 -3.54 -4.53 -4.21
N VAL A 144 -3.97 -3.64 -3.32
CA VAL A 144 -3.37 -3.46 -2.01
C VAL A 144 -4.46 -3.47 -0.95
N ARG A 145 -4.35 -4.38 0.01
CA ARG A 145 -5.19 -4.32 1.21
C ARG A 145 -4.45 -3.55 2.29
N ALA A 146 -4.95 -2.38 2.64
CA ALA A 146 -4.27 -1.52 3.59
C ALA A 146 -5.23 -0.74 4.48
N LYS A 147 -4.72 -0.30 5.63
CA LYS A 147 -5.34 0.64 6.56
C LYS A 147 -4.49 1.90 6.60
N VAL A 148 -5.05 3.00 6.10
CA VAL A 148 -4.40 4.31 6.08
C VAL A 148 -4.49 5.02 7.43
N PRO A 149 -3.49 5.84 7.82
CA PRO A 149 -3.57 6.65 9.04
C PRO A 149 -4.54 7.83 8.90
N ALA A 150 -5.14 8.22 10.03
CA ALA A 150 -5.78 9.52 10.20
C ALA A 150 -4.76 10.57 10.68
N GLY A 151 -5.07 11.85 10.49
CA GLY A 151 -4.32 12.96 11.08
C GLY A 151 -3.88 14.02 10.07
N GLN A 152 -4.03 15.29 10.46
CA GLN A 152 -3.57 16.45 9.70
C GLN A 152 -2.06 16.37 9.45
N GLY A 153 -1.66 16.44 8.18
CA GLY A 153 -0.27 16.34 7.74
C GLY A 153 0.19 14.94 7.35
N MET A 154 -0.61 13.88 7.54
CA MET A 154 -0.25 12.53 7.09
C MET A 154 -0.61 12.33 5.62
N TRP A 155 0.30 11.71 4.86
CA TRP A 155 0.10 11.42 3.43
C TRP A 155 0.55 9.99 3.09
N PRO A 156 -0.29 8.97 3.35
CA PRO A 156 -0.08 7.61 2.85
C PRO A 156 -0.29 7.54 1.34
N ALA A 157 0.55 6.77 0.65
CA ALA A 157 0.41 6.53 -0.78
C ALA A 157 0.80 5.09 -1.17
N VAL A 158 0.08 4.53 -2.15
CA VAL A 158 0.46 3.37 -2.96
C VAL A 158 0.28 3.74 -4.42
N TRP A 159 1.39 3.73 -5.14
CA TRP A 159 1.49 4.33 -6.46
C TRP A 159 2.53 3.62 -7.30
N MET A 160 2.57 3.94 -8.58
CA MET A 160 3.40 3.27 -9.55
C MET A 160 4.11 4.28 -10.44
N MET A 161 5.37 3.97 -10.75
CA MET A 161 6.21 4.78 -11.63
C MET A 161 6.87 3.91 -12.70
N PRO A 162 7.23 4.47 -13.86
CA PRO A 162 7.85 3.72 -14.93
C PRO A 162 9.21 3.17 -14.49
N GLU A 163 9.49 1.91 -14.81
CA GLU A 163 10.80 1.28 -14.55
C GLU A 163 11.93 2.03 -15.28
N THR A 164 11.62 2.50 -16.48
CA THR A 164 12.53 3.29 -17.31
C THR A 164 11.82 4.52 -17.85
N GLY A 165 12.50 5.68 -17.84
CA GLY A 165 12.00 6.92 -18.43
C GLY A 165 12.04 6.93 -19.96
N GLU A 166 11.34 5.99 -20.60
CA GLU A 166 11.31 5.79 -22.07
C GLU A 166 10.88 7.07 -22.81
N TYR A 167 10.01 7.87 -22.19
CA TYR A 167 9.52 9.12 -22.76
C TYR A 167 10.21 10.35 -22.16
N GLY A 168 11.19 10.17 -21.28
CA GLY A 168 11.87 11.23 -20.54
C GLY A 168 11.57 11.18 -19.04
N GLY A 169 12.07 12.18 -18.31
CA GLY A 169 11.79 12.33 -16.88
C GLY A 169 10.32 12.63 -16.59
N TRP A 170 9.96 12.60 -15.31
CA TRP A 170 8.60 12.93 -14.87
C TRP A 170 8.13 14.31 -15.40
N PRO A 171 6.86 14.46 -15.84
CA PRO A 171 5.80 13.44 -15.91
C PRO A 171 5.71 12.75 -17.28
N LEU A 172 6.69 12.96 -18.18
CA LEU A 172 6.60 12.51 -19.57
C LEU A 172 6.39 11.00 -19.70
N SER A 173 6.91 10.23 -18.74
CA SER A 173 6.80 8.76 -18.69
C SER A 173 5.69 8.24 -17.76
N GLY A 174 4.85 9.11 -17.21
CA GLY A 174 3.64 8.76 -16.46
C GLY A 174 3.87 8.45 -14.97
N GLU A 175 2.77 8.49 -14.22
CA GLU A 175 2.60 8.08 -12.82
C GLU A 175 1.17 7.57 -12.62
N ILE A 176 0.98 6.50 -11.85
CA ILE A 176 -0.34 5.93 -11.52
C ILE A 176 -0.50 5.85 -10.01
N ASP A 177 -1.40 6.66 -9.46
CA ASP A 177 -1.67 6.72 -8.02
C ASP A 177 -2.91 5.89 -7.70
N ILE A 178 -2.68 4.68 -7.17
CA ILE A 178 -3.76 3.74 -6.82
C ILE A 178 -4.51 4.28 -5.61
N LEU A 179 -3.75 4.69 -4.60
CA LEU A 179 -4.21 5.21 -3.34
C LEU A 179 -3.32 6.38 -2.93
N GLU A 180 -3.94 7.53 -2.73
CA GLU A 180 -3.44 8.59 -1.88
C GLU A 180 -4.53 9.03 -0.90
N ALA A 181 -4.12 9.57 0.24
CA ALA A 181 -5.01 10.33 1.11
C ALA A 181 -4.19 11.39 1.83
N VAL A 182 -4.84 12.49 2.22
CA VAL A 182 -4.24 13.49 3.10
C VAL A 182 -5.22 13.85 4.20
N ASN A 183 -4.70 14.15 5.40
CA ASN A 183 -5.45 14.79 6.47
C ASN A 183 -6.73 14.06 6.90
N LEU A 184 -6.82 12.73 6.74
CA LEU A 184 -8.04 11.99 7.05
C LEU A 184 -8.49 12.27 8.50
N GLY A 185 -9.76 12.64 8.66
CA GLY A 185 -10.36 13.04 9.93
C GLY A 185 -10.23 14.52 10.31
N ALA A 186 -9.41 15.30 9.60
CA ALA A 186 -9.31 16.75 9.81
C ALA A 186 -10.60 17.46 9.34
N GLU A 187 -10.87 18.67 9.86
CA GLU A 187 -12.04 19.45 9.45
C GLU A 187 -12.11 19.62 7.91
N CYS A 188 -13.29 19.39 7.33
CA CYS A 188 -13.51 19.46 5.89
C CYS A 188 -14.93 19.94 5.56
N ASP A 189 -15.07 21.22 5.22
CA ASP A 189 -16.38 21.82 4.89
C ASP A 189 -16.98 21.29 3.58
N GLU A 190 -16.13 20.82 2.66
CA GLU A 190 -16.55 20.29 1.36
C GLU A 190 -16.81 18.78 1.36
N CYS A 191 -16.55 18.10 2.48
CA CYS A 191 -16.71 16.66 2.59
C CYS A 191 -18.13 16.29 3.01
N GLU A 192 -18.63 15.19 2.46
CA GLU A 192 -19.92 14.62 2.88
C GLU A 192 -19.77 13.86 4.20
N GLY A 193 -20.76 13.98 5.09
CA GLY A 193 -20.75 13.35 6.40
C GLY A 193 -20.31 14.28 7.53
N THR A 194 -19.92 13.72 8.66
CA THR A 194 -19.57 14.49 9.87
C THR A 194 -18.22 14.09 10.47
N LEU A 195 -17.41 13.32 9.74
CA LEU A 195 -16.15 12.74 10.23
C LEU A 195 -14.90 13.52 9.77
N GLY A 196 -15.08 14.65 9.09
CA GLY A 196 -13.98 15.42 8.49
C GLY A 196 -13.60 14.92 7.10
N GLU A 197 -12.35 15.12 6.69
CA GLU A 197 -11.81 14.60 5.44
C GLU A 197 -11.87 13.08 5.44
N ASN A 198 -12.72 12.54 4.58
CA ASN A 198 -13.01 11.11 4.48
C ASN A 198 -12.75 10.55 3.08
N ARG A 199 -12.07 11.32 2.21
CA ARG A 199 -11.85 10.95 0.82
C ARG A 199 -10.47 10.37 0.62
N HIS A 200 -10.41 9.25 -0.10
CA HIS A 200 -9.20 8.79 -0.75
C HIS A 200 -9.11 9.38 -2.16
N VAL A 201 -7.93 9.34 -2.75
CA VAL A 201 -7.65 9.91 -4.07
C VAL A 201 -6.96 8.87 -4.94
N SER A 202 -7.34 8.84 -6.21
CA SER A 202 -6.59 8.15 -7.25
C SER A 202 -6.31 9.12 -8.38
N ALA A 203 -5.14 9.02 -9.01
CA ALA A 203 -4.69 9.97 -10.00
C ALA A 203 -3.82 9.32 -11.09
N LEU A 204 -3.70 10.04 -12.20
CA LEU A 204 -2.71 9.80 -13.24
C LEU A 204 -1.98 11.10 -13.51
N HIS A 205 -0.65 11.09 -13.48
CA HIS A 205 0.17 12.23 -13.90
C HIS A 205 0.83 11.95 -15.25
N PHE A 206 0.81 12.95 -16.14
CA PHE A 206 1.29 12.85 -17.52
C PHE A 206 1.54 14.26 -18.10
N GLY A 207 1.64 14.38 -19.42
CA GLY A 207 1.73 15.68 -20.10
C GLY A 207 3.16 16.04 -20.48
N ASP A 208 3.59 17.26 -20.15
CA ASP A 208 4.95 17.76 -20.40
C ASP A 208 5.67 18.09 -19.08
N THR A 209 6.96 18.42 -19.17
CA THR A 209 7.72 18.95 -18.03
C THR A 209 7.10 20.24 -17.46
N SER A 210 7.35 20.49 -16.18
CA SER A 210 6.89 21.69 -15.49
C SER A 210 7.23 22.96 -16.28
N PRO A 211 6.28 23.91 -16.44
CA PRO A 211 4.98 23.98 -15.74
C PRO A 211 3.80 23.36 -16.52
N ALA A 212 4.07 22.62 -17.60
CA ALA A 212 3.04 22.05 -18.48
C ALA A 212 2.71 20.57 -18.16
N ASN A 213 3.08 20.12 -16.96
CA ASN A 213 2.62 18.84 -16.43
C ASN A 213 1.10 18.85 -16.23
N ALA A 214 0.47 17.71 -16.49
CA ALA A 214 -0.97 17.52 -16.39
C ALA A 214 -1.29 16.32 -15.49
N PHE A 215 -2.52 16.28 -14.99
CA PHE A 215 -3.02 15.13 -14.27
C PHE A 215 -4.54 15.06 -14.41
N VAL A 216 -5.08 13.87 -14.18
CA VAL A 216 -6.50 13.67 -13.85
C VAL A 216 -6.59 12.95 -12.53
N SER A 217 -7.54 13.32 -11.69
CA SER A 217 -7.73 12.69 -10.38
C SER A 217 -9.18 12.66 -9.96
N GLN A 218 -9.48 11.76 -9.03
CA GLN A 218 -10.79 11.64 -8.40
C GLN A 218 -10.61 11.52 -6.89
N LYS A 219 -11.26 12.42 -6.14
CA LYS A 219 -11.46 12.28 -4.70
C LYS A 219 -12.78 11.57 -4.44
N SER A 220 -12.79 10.53 -3.61
CA SER A 220 -13.99 9.74 -3.33
C SER A 220 -14.07 9.37 -1.85
N PRO A 221 -15.21 9.59 -1.18
CA PRO A 221 -15.45 9.00 0.13
C PRO A 221 -15.77 7.51 0.00
N LEU A 222 -15.70 6.77 1.10
CA LEU A 222 -16.30 5.45 1.16
C LEU A 222 -17.83 5.51 0.95
N PRO A 223 -18.47 4.49 0.37
CA PRO A 223 -19.92 4.51 0.11
C PRO A 223 -20.80 4.71 1.35
N ASP A 224 -20.32 4.32 2.53
CA ASP A 224 -20.99 4.51 3.82
C ASP A 224 -20.53 5.77 4.57
N LEU A 225 -19.69 6.60 3.93
CA LEU A 225 -19.10 7.83 4.46
C LEU A 225 -18.23 7.63 5.73
N SER A 226 -17.86 6.39 6.05
CA SER A 226 -16.88 6.11 7.11
C SER A 226 -15.48 6.64 6.74
N LEU A 227 -14.59 6.74 7.72
CA LEU A 227 -13.21 7.15 7.44
C LEU A 227 -12.45 5.96 6.82
N PRO A 228 -11.68 6.18 5.74
CA PRO A 228 -10.75 5.17 5.23
C PRO A 228 -9.74 4.66 6.27
N SER A 229 -9.54 5.42 7.35
CA SER A 229 -8.66 5.09 8.47
C SER A 229 -9.31 4.24 9.57
N ASP A 230 -10.61 3.96 9.50
CA ASP A 230 -11.30 3.13 10.50
C ASP A 230 -10.95 1.63 10.34
N GLY A 231 -10.63 1.19 9.13
CA GLY A 231 -10.42 -0.22 8.81
C GLY A 231 -9.50 -0.48 7.63
N PHE A 232 -9.38 -1.76 7.29
CA PHE A 232 -8.69 -2.18 6.07
C PHE A 232 -9.65 -2.10 4.89
N HIS A 233 -9.13 -1.60 3.77
CA HIS A 233 -9.82 -1.59 2.48
C HIS A 233 -8.89 -2.15 1.41
N VAL A 234 -9.48 -2.70 0.35
CA VAL A 234 -8.74 -3.10 -0.84
C VAL A 234 -8.83 -2.00 -1.86
N TYR A 235 -7.70 -1.34 -2.11
CA TYR A 235 -7.54 -0.37 -3.18
C TYR A 235 -6.94 -1.07 -4.37
N ALA A 236 -7.47 -0.80 -5.57
CA ALA A 236 -6.99 -1.47 -6.76
C ALA A 236 -6.95 -0.54 -7.97
N VAL A 237 -6.06 -0.85 -8.90
CA VAL A 237 -6.11 -0.35 -10.26
C VAL A 237 -6.14 -1.53 -11.23
N GLU A 238 -7.06 -1.48 -12.18
CA GLU A 238 -7.04 -2.30 -13.37
C GLU A 238 -6.55 -1.44 -14.53
N TRP A 239 -5.41 -1.82 -15.07
CA TRP A 239 -4.72 -1.09 -16.12
C TRP A 239 -4.60 -1.98 -17.35
N GLY A 240 -5.26 -1.56 -18.42
CA GLY A 240 -5.14 -2.19 -19.73
C GLY A 240 -4.88 -1.15 -20.81
N GLU A 241 -4.70 -1.62 -22.03
CA GLU A 241 -4.44 -0.76 -23.18
C GLU A 241 -5.60 0.22 -23.42
N GLY A 242 -5.33 1.51 -23.20
CA GLY A 242 -6.30 2.58 -23.42
C GLY A 242 -7.43 2.68 -22.39
N LEU A 243 -7.35 1.96 -21.26
CA LEU A 243 -8.29 2.13 -20.15
C LEU A 243 -7.61 1.86 -18.81
N ILE A 244 -7.83 2.76 -17.84
CA ILE A 244 -7.44 2.56 -16.44
C ILE A 244 -8.68 2.72 -15.56
N ARG A 245 -8.96 1.75 -14.69
CA ARG A 245 -10.06 1.78 -13.71
C ARG A 245 -9.48 1.67 -12.31
N PHE A 246 -9.85 2.58 -11.42
CA PHE A 246 -9.53 2.50 -10.01
C PHE A 246 -10.74 2.01 -9.23
N LEU A 247 -10.47 1.15 -8.24
CA LEU A 247 -11.48 0.51 -7.44
C LEU A 247 -11.14 0.62 -5.96
N ILE A 248 -12.19 0.62 -5.14
CA ILE A 248 -12.11 0.38 -3.71
C ILE A 248 -13.14 -0.67 -3.31
N ASN A 249 -12.70 -1.74 -2.66
CA ASN A 249 -13.52 -2.92 -2.31
C ASN A 249 -14.38 -3.39 -3.51
N ASP A 250 -13.73 -3.57 -4.67
CA ASP A 250 -14.30 -3.93 -5.98
C ASP A 250 -15.34 -2.99 -6.59
N ARG A 251 -15.49 -1.79 -6.03
CA ARG A 251 -16.34 -0.76 -6.62
C ARG A 251 -15.45 0.20 -7.40
N VAL A 252 -15.69 0.28 -8.71
CA VAL A 252 -15.06 1.30 -9.56
C VAL A 252 -15.50 2.68 -9.09
N HIS A 253 -14.55 3.54 -8.70
CA HIS A 253 -14.81 4.94 -8.34
C HIS A 253 -14.24 5.93 -9.37
N PHE A 254 -13.28 5.50 -10.19
CA PHE A 254 -12.67 6.34 -11.20
C PHE A 254 -12.31 5.52 -12.44
N THR A 255 -12.67 6.02 -13.62
CA THR A 255 -12.33 5.40 -14.91
C THR A 255 -11.75 6.45 -15.82
N VAL A 256 -10.55 6.19 -16.31
CA VAL A 256 -9.84 7.07 -17.24
C VAL A 256 -9.71 6.34 -18.57
N PRO A 257 -10.41 6.78 -19.63
CA PRO A 257 -10.20 6.28 -20.97
C PRO A 257 -8.98 6.94 -21.61
N ARG A 258 -8.46 6.32 -22.68
CA ARG A 258 -7.27 6.76 -23.40
C ARG A 258 -7.25 8.26 -23.66
N GLU A 259 -8.36 8.84 -24.10
CA GLU A 259 -8.46 10.22 -24.56
C GLU A 259 -8.15 11.26 -23.47
N GLU A 260 -8.19 10.89 -22.19
CA GLU A 260 -7.93 11.77 -21.06
C GLU A 260 -6.44 11.95 -20.73
N TRP A 261 -5.53 11.19 -21.36
CA TRP A 261 -4.09 11.34 -21.14
C TRP A 261 -3.28 11.53 -22.43
N PHE A 262 -2.08 12.08 -22.26
CA PHE A 262 -1.10 12.25 -23.34
C PHE A 262 0.31 12.40 -22.77
N THR A 263 1.32 12.33 -23.61
CA THR A 263 2.68 12.80 -23.29
C THR A 263 3.16 13.73 -24.39
N ALA A 264 3.84 14.81 -24.02
CA ALA A 264 4.45 15.75 -24.96
C ALA A 264 5.78 15.23 -25.55
N SER A 265 6.24 14.06 -25.08
CA SER A 265 7.50 13.49 -25.53
C SER A 265 7.48 13.16 -27.02
N PRO A 266 8.45 13.65 -27.82
CA PRO A 266 8.57 13.26 -29.23
C PRO A 266 8.86 11.76 -29.41
N LEU A 267 9.34 11.07 -28.37
CA LEU A 267 9.57 9.63 -28.37
C LEU A 267 8.26 8.82 -28.39
N ALA A 268 7.12 9.45 -28.07
CA ALA A 268 5.79 8.85 -28.15
C ALA A 268 5.10 9.06 -29.51
N ALA A 269 5.79 9.62 -30.52
CA ALA A 269 5.18 9.93 -31.81
C ALA A 269 4.50 8.70 -32.45
N GLY A 270 3.20 8.82 -32.71
CA GLY A 270 2.38 7.75 -33.29
C GLY A 270 1.92 6.66 -32.31
N ASN A 271 2.33 6.74 -31.05
CA ASN A 271 1.82 5.87 -29.99
C ASN A 271 0.72 6.61 -29.24
N ALA A 272 -0.52 6.17 -29.42
CA ALA A 272 -1.58 6.66 -28.59
C ALA A 272 -1.28 6.26 -27.14
N ASN A 273 -1.13 5.00 -26.78
CA ASN A 273 -1.24 4.57 -25.37
C ASN A 273 -0.21 5.15 -24.39
N ALA A 274 0.85 5.79 -24.89
CA ALA A 274 1.81 6.53 -24.09
C ALA A 274 1.16 7.61 -23.19
N PRO A 275 1.67 7.80 -21.95
CA PRO A 275 2.85 7.13 -21.40
C PRO A 275 2.57 5.80 -20.67
N PHE A 276 1.31 5.37 -20.57
CA PHE A 276 0.87 4.21 -19.80
C PHE A 276 0.90 2.91 -20.60
N ASP A 277 2.01 2.66 -21.30
CA ASP A 277 2.24 1.50 -22.18
C ASP A 277 3.62 0.86 -21.96
N LYS A 278 4.31 1.22 -20.88
CA LYS A 278 5.61 0.67 -20.47
C LYS A 278 5.50 -0.03 -19.12
N PRO A 279 6.48 -0.86 -18.69
CA PRO A 279 6.47 -1.45 -17.36
C PRO A 279 6.61 -0.41 -16.25
N PHE A 280 5.78 -0.53 -15.21
CA PHE A 280 5.80 0.29 -14.01
C PHE A 280 6.12 -0.57 -12.79
N TYR A 281 6.93 -0.04 -11.88
CA TYR A 281 7.17 -0.63 -10.55
C TYR A 281 6.18 -0.06 -9.54
N ILE A 282 5.92 -0.81 -8.46
CA ILE A 282 5.03 -0.41 -7.37
C ILE A 282 5.85 0.22 -6.26
N MET A 283 5.28 1.19 -5.56
CA MET A 283 5.82 1.67 -4.30
C MET A 283 4.74 2.05 -3.30
N ALA A 284 5.12 2.03 -2.03
CA ALA A 284 4.28 2.44 -0.92
C ALA A 284 5.07 3.32 0.05
N ASN A 285 4.46 4.37 0.57
CA ASN A 285 5.07 5.26 1.55
C ASN A 285 4.05 5.87 2.51
N LEU A 286 4.58 6.41 3.62
CA LEU A 286 3.88 7.37 4.46
C LEU A 286 4.69 8.67 4.50
N ALA A 287 4.27 9.70 3.76
CA ALA A 287 4.88 11.03 3.86
C ALA A 287 4.33 11.82 5.06
N VAL A 288 5.13 12.78 5.54
CA VAL A 288 4.80 13.69 6.66
C VAL A 288 4.90 15.12 6.17
N GLY A 289 3.80 15.87 6.29
CA GLY A 289 3.68 17.20 5.72
C GLY A 289 3.81 17.19 4.21
N GLY A 290 4.21 18.32 3.66
CA GLY A 290 4.24 18.55 2.22
C GLY A 290 3.20 19.57 1.78
N LYS A 291 3.39 20.09 0.57
CA LYS A 291 2.59 21.19 0.04
C LYS A 291 1.11 20.88 0.08
N TRP A 292 0.70 19.70 -0.40
CA TRP A 292 -0.72 19.34 -0.47
C TRP A 292 -1.39 19.20 0.92
N PRO A 293 -0.92 18.34 1.84
CA PRO A 293 -1.56 18.22 3.14
C PRO A 293 -1.51 19.53 3.95
N GLU A 294 -0.43 20.31 3.86
CA GLU A 294 -0.28 21.54 4.65
C GLU A 294 -1.03 22.76 4.08
N GLU A 295 -1.45 22.72 2.81
CA GLU A 295 -2.30 23.75 2.19
C GLU A 295 -3.79 23.36 2.17
N SER A 296 -4.15 22.19 2.73
CA SER A 296 -5.52 21.66 2.77
C SER A 296 -6.03 21.52 4.22
N ASN A 297 -7.35 21.51 4.39
CA ASN A 297 -8.03 21.29 5.68
C ASN A 297 -7.59 22.29 6.75
N GLU A 298 -6.99 21.83 7.84
CA GLU A 298 -6.63 22.65 9.00
C GLU A 298 -5.32 23.43 8.81
N LEU A 299 -4.66 23.24 7.67
CA LEU A 299 -3.35 23.81 7.31
C LEU A 299 -2.21 23.30 8.20
N GLY A 300 -1.00 23.32 7.65
CA GLY A 300 0.20 22.86 8.36
C GLY A 300 0.15 21.37 8.73
N LEU A 301 1.03 21.00 9.66
CA LEU A 301 1.17 19.66 10.22
C LEU A 301 0.75 19.71 11.69
N ASP A 302 -0.17 18.84 12.10
CA ASP A 302 -0.43 18.58 13.50
C ASP A 302 0.57 17.53 14.01
N GLU A 303 1.50 17.97 14.86
CA GLU A 303 2.54 17.08 15.41
C GLU A 303 1.99 16.06 16.41
N ASP A 304 0.79 16.27 16.98
CA ASP A 304 0.15 15.34 17.91
C ASP A 304 -0.34 14.07 17.18
N THR A 305 -0.35 14.07 15.85
CA THR A 305 -0.64 12.89 15.01
C THR A 305 0.49 11.86 15.01
N LEU A 306 1.68 12.20 15.52
CA LEU A 306 2.86 11.34 15.51
C LEU A 306 3.14 10.70 16.89
N PRO A 307 3.63 9.46 16.94
CA PRO A 307 3.94 8.58 15.82
C PRO A 307 2.67 8.05 15.15
N ASN A 308 2.75 7.82 13.83
CA ASN A 308 1.65 7.30 13.03
C ASN A 308 2.13 6.18 12.10
N GLN A 309 1.20 5.42 11.53
CA GLN A 309 1.58 4.28 10.67
C GLN A 309 0.58 3.99 9.56
N PHE A 310 1.12 3.63 8.41
CA PHE A 310 0.39 3.05 7.29
C PHE A 310 0.60 1.54 7.30
N VAL A 311 -0.48 0.78 7.40
CA VAL A 311 -0.45 -0.67 7.59
C VAL A 311 -0.94 -1.36 6.33
N ILE A 312 -0.14 -2.28 5.78
CA ILE A 312 -0.45 -3.03 4.57
C ILE A 312 -0.48 -4.52 4.91
N ASP A 313 -1.59 -5.17 4.61
CA ASP A 313 -1.81 -6.61 4.79
C ASP A 313 -1.19 -7.41 3.66
N TRP A 314 -1.44 -7.02 2.41
CA TRP A 314 -0.81 -7.65 1.27
C TRP A 314 -0.83 -6.72 0.06
N ILE A 315 0.07 -6.99 -0.88
CA ILE A 315 0.07 -6.41 -2.24
C ILE A 315 0.10 -7.55 -3.24
N ARG A 316 -0.86 -7.57 -4.17
CA ARG A 316 -1.00 -8.62 -5.18
C ARG A 316 -1.07 -8.03 -6.58
N VAL A 317 -0.44 -8.71 -7.52
CA VAL A 317 -0.44 -8.34 -8.94
C VAL A 317 -0.98 -9.50 -9.75
N TYR A 318 -1.97 -9.20 -10.58
CA TYR A 318 -2.61 -10.14 -11.48
C TYR A 318 -2.45 -9.69 -12.92
N GLN A 319 -2.33 -10.64 -13.83
CA GLN A 319 -2.36 -10.37 -15.27
C GLN A 319 -3.43 -11.21 -15.95
N CYS A 320 -3.96 -10.68 -17.04
CA CYS A 320 -5.02 -11.32 -17.78
C CYS A 320 -4.50 -12.58 -18.49
N LYS A 321 -5.10 -13.74 -18.21
CA LYS A 321 -4.60 -15.05 -18.64
C LYS A 321 -4.51 -15.19 -20.15
N GLU A 322 -5.58 -14.80 -20.85
CA GLU A 322 -5.73 -14.98 -22.30
C GLU A 322 -5.37 -13.70 -23.10
N ASP A 323 -5.02 -12.59 -22.43
CA ASP A 323 -4.72 -11.29 -23.03
C ASP A 323 -3.70 -10.50 -22.20
N ARG A 324 -2.50 -11.04 -22.05
CA ARG A 324 -1.42 -10.38 -21.30
C ARG A 324 -0.89 -9.12 -21.99
N ASP A 325 -1.05 -9.04 -23.32
CA ASP A 325 -0.48 -7.96 -24.12
C ASP A 325 -1.24 -6.65 -23.98
N THR A 326 -2.57 -6.70 -23.82
CA THR A 326 -3.41 -5.51 -23.65
C THR A 326 -4.14 -5.49 -22.31
N GLY A 327 -4.36 -6.63 -21.65
CA GLY A 327 -5.09 -6.75 -20.39
C GLY A 327 -6.59 -6.51 -20.49
N ARG A 328 -7.12 -6.14 -21.67
CA ARG A 328 -8.48 -5.64 -21.85
C ARG A 328 -9.52 -6.73 -21.71
N ALA A 329 -9.22 -7.97 -22.10
CA ALA A 329 -10.17 -9.07 -22.02
C ALA A 329 -10.65 -9.37 -20.59
N CYS A 330 -9.84 -9.06 -19.57
CA CYS A 330 -10.19 -9.27 -18.17
C CYS A 330 -10.87 -8.06 -17.50
N MET A 331 -10.97 -6.95 -18.22
CA MET A 331 -11.57 -5.69 -17.74
C MET A 331 -13.03 -5.52 -18.17
N ASN A 332 -13.76 -6.62 -18.35
CA ASN A 332 -15.19 -6.57 -18.68
C ASN A 332 -16.06 -6.27 -17.46
#